data_AF-A0A7V4HE75-F1
#
_entry.id   AF-A0A7V4HE75-F1
#
_cell.length_a   1.000
_cell.length_b   1.000
_cell.length_c   1.000
_cell.angle_alpha   90.00
_cell.angle_beta   90.00
_cell.angle_gamma   90.00
#
_symmetry.space_group_name_H-M   'P 1'
#
loop_
_entity.id
_entity.type
_entity.pdbx_description
1 polymer ?
#
loop_
_entity_poly.entity_id
_entity_poly.type
_entity_poly.pdbx_seq_one_letter_code
_entity_poly.pdbx_strand_id
1 'polypeptide(L)'
;MADIDITCQSCGTVVTVSEFADPSLLKCPKCGVKLEKKAGPSSSIPKPRPTVALRPTLAAAPSGAAGEEPPKEWRFHAHMRQKQAREKTGPGLHVHVVLSWLLFLILGGALGYCRYGRILPPDYLAAMKLYAPTVIGIAYVFIVLSSFKYSIYQGILSVLIPLYPFFYLFTVADTFYFRAFVGALLVGFGYDAGLFVNKWAGIIYYEISQWIQR
;
A
#
# COMPACT_ATOMS: atom_id res chain seq x y z
N MET A 1 24.51 8.82 -5.54
CA MET A 1 23.96 8.75 -6.91
C MET A 1 24.68 9.85 -7.68
N ALA A 2 25.49 9.50 -8.67
CA ALA A 2 26.19 10.51 -9.45
C ALA A 2 25.31 10.92 -10.64
N ASP A 3 25.00 12.22 -10.72
CA ASP A 3 24.34 12.81 -11.86
C ASP A 3 25.40 13.33 -12.84
N ILE A 4 25.15 13.17 -14.15
CA ILE A 4 26.02 13.67 -15.22
C ILE A 4 25.30 14.73 -16.03
N ASP A 5 25.99 15.82 -16.31
CA ASP A 5 25.49 16.90 -17.16
C ASP A 5 25.85 16.62 -18.62
N ILE A 6 24.84 16.38 -19.46
CA ILE A 6 24.99 16.15 -20.90
C ILE A 6 24.49 17.39 -21.65
N THR A 7 25.36 18.00 -22.46
CA THR A 7 24.97 19.12 -23.34
C THR A 7 24.39 18.59 -24.66
N CYS A 8 23.17 19.00 -25.00
CA CYS A 8 22.55 18.63 -26.28
C CYS A 8 23.27 19.33 -27.45
N GLN A 9 23.75 18.56 -28.43
CA GLN A 9 24.48 19.11 -29.58
C GLN A 9 23.60 19.96 -30.52
N SER A 10 22.28 19.71 -30.56
CA SER A 10 21.37 20.44 -31.46
C SER A 10 20.89 21.78 -30.89
N CYS A 11 20.72 21.91 -29.57
CA CYS A 11 20.11 23.09 -28.96
C CYS A 11 20.92 23.74 -27.83
N GLY A 12 22.09 23.17 -27.48
CA GLY A 12 22.99 23.69 -26.45
C GLY A 12 22.48 23.58 -25.01
N THR A 13 21.29 22.99 -24.78
CA THR A 13 20.73 22.86 -23.43
C THR A 13 21.46 21.76 -22.67
N VAL A 14 21.89 22.08 -21.44
CA VAL A 14 22.48 21.12 -20.51
C VAL A 14 21.36 20.35 -19.83
N VAL A 15 21.44 19.01 -19.86
CA VAL A 15 20.47 18.10 -19.26
C VAL A 15 21.19 17.22 -18.24
N THR A 16 20.77 17.31 -16.99
CA THR A 16 21.28 16.47 -15.91
C THR A 16 20.55 15.13 -15.93
N VAL A 17 21.29 14.03 -16.11
CA VAL A 17 20.74 12.66 -16.16
C VAL A 17 21.54 11.74 -15.25
N SER A 18 20.87 10.75 -14.66
CA SER A 18 21.52 9.75 -13.81
C SER A 18 22.51 8.90 -14.60
N GLU A 19 23.65 8.55 -14.01
CA GLU A 19 24.68 7.72 -14.64
C GLU A 19 24.17 6.36 -15.16
N PHE A 20 23.09 5.84 -14.53
CA PHE A 20 22.46 4.56 -14.83
C PHE A 20 21.29 4.63 -15.83
N ALA A 21 20.98 5.81 -16.37
CA ALA A 21 19.94 5.94 -17.38
C ALA A 21 20.36 5.22 -18.68
N ASP A 22 19.44 4.43 -19.24
CA ASP A 22 19.67 3.72 -20.50
C ASP A 22 19.86 4.75 -21.64
N PRO A 23 21.04 4.81 -22.29
CA PRO A 23 21.35 5.82 -23.28
C PRO A 23 20.42 5.76 -24.50
N SER A 24 19.79 4.61 -24.76
CA SER A 24 18.87 4.44 -25.89
C SER A 24 17.55 5.21 -25.75
N LEU A 25 17.18 5.55 -24.51
CA LEU A 25 15.92 6.21 -24.15
C LEU A 25 16.04 7.72 -23.90
N LEU A 26 17.26 8.26 -23.86
CA LEU A 26 17.50 9.66 -23.54
C LEU A 26 17.15 10.57 -24.73
N LYS A 27 16.19 11.49 -24.52
CA LYS A 27 15.81 12.55 -25.46
C LYS A 27 15.96 13.91 -24.80
N CYS A 28 16.40 14.90 -25.55
CA CYS A 28 16.45 16.27 -25.06
C CYS A 28 15.03 16.80 -24.80
N PRO A 29 14.73 17.39 -23.63
CA PRO A 29 13.39 17.88 -23.32
C PRO A 29 13.00 19.10 -24.16
N LYS A 30 13.96 19.83 -24.72
CA LYS A 30 13.71 21.06 -25.48
C LYS A 30 13.50 20.81 -26.98
N CYS A 31 14.25 19.91 -27.59
CA CYS A 31 14.21 19.67 -29.05
C CYS A 31 13.83 18.23 -29.46
N GLY A 32 13.70 17.29 -28.52
CA GLY A 32 13.28 15.91 -28.79
C GLY A 32 14.34 15.01 -29.44
N VAL A 33 15.52 15.54 -29.79
CA VAL A 33 16.62 14.78 -30.39
C VAL A 33 17.21 13.79 -29.36
N LYS A 34 17.60 12.59 -29.82
CA LYS A 34 18.27 11.60 -28.98
C LYS A 34 19.62 12.12 -28.48
N LEU A 35 19.89 11.96 -27.19
CA LEU A 35 21.17 12.34 -26.60
C LEU A 35 22.13 11.16 -26.70
N GLU A 36 23.20 11.31 -27.48
CA GLU A 36 24.31 10.36 -27.45
C GLU A 36 25.16 10.62 -26.21
N LYS A 37 25.19 9.64 -25.30
CA LYS A 37 26.17 9.62 -24.21
C LYS A 37 27.53 9.47 -24.88
N LYS A 38 28.31 10.56 -24.98
CA LYS A 38 29.73 10.44 -25.36
C LYS A 38 30.30 9.37 -24.45
N ALA A 39 30.81 8.30 -25.04
CA ALA A 39 31.61 7.33 -24.32
C ALA A 39 32.79 8.12 -23.78
N GLY A 40 32.65 8.66 -22.56
CA GLY A 40 33.77 9.18 -21.82
C GLY A 40 34.84 8.09 -21.85
N PRO A 41 36.14 8.46 -21.91
CA PRO A 41 37.21 7.48 -21.88
C PRO A 41 36.86 6.51 -20.78
N SER A 42 36.66 5.23 -21.15
CA SER A 42 36.20 4.24 -20.19
C SER A 42 37.15 4.37 -19.04
N SER A 43 36.66 4.86 -17.91
CA SER A 43 37.43 4.95 -16.70
C SER A 43 37.55 3.53 -16.21
N SER A 44 38.33 2.73 -16.93
CA SER A 44 39.13 1.64 -16.41
C SER A 44 40.14 2.28 -15.47
N ILE A 45 39.65 2.94 -14.42
CA ILE A 45 40.36 2.93 -13.16
C ILE A 45 40.49 1.43 -12.89
N PRO A 46 41.71 0.88 -12.99
CA PRO A 46 41.94 -0.48 -12.53
C PRO A 46 41.39 -0.47 -11.12
N LYS A 47 40.43 -1.34 -10.81
CA LYS A 47 40.00 -1.59 -9.43
C LYS A 47 41.28 -1.60 -8.60
N PRO A 48 41.53 -0.61 -7.71
CA PRO A 48 42.75 -0.61 -6.95
C PRO A 48 42.75 -1.94 -6.22
N ARG A 49 43.73 -2.79 -6.57
CA ARG A 49 44.12 -3.90 -5.73
C ARG A 49 44.28 -3.27 -4.35
N PRO A 50 43.59 -3.75 -3.31
CA PRO A 50 43.65 -3.12 -2.00
C PRO A 50 45.11 -3.15 -1.56
N THR A 51 45.80 -2.01 -1.72
CA THR A 51 47.07 -1.77 -1.08
C THR A 51 46.72 -1.71 0.38
N VAL A 52 47.07 -2.78 1.08
CA VAL A 52 46.96 -2.93 2.53
C VAL A 52 47.70 -1.75 3.13
N ALA A 53 46.97 -0.69 3.45
CA ALA A 53 47.44 0.31 4.37
C ALA A 53 47.60 -0.41 5.71
N LEU A 54 48.84 -0.52 6.19
CA LEU A 54 49.12 -0.95 7.55
C LEU A 54 48.35 -0.02 8.49
N ARG A 55 47.24 -0.56 9.00
CA ARG A 55 46.48 0.01 10.11
C ARG A 55 47.33 -0.21 11.37
N PRO A 56 47.52 0.80 12.22
CA PRO A 56 48.18 0.61 13.51
C PRO A 56 47.41 -0.43 14.31
N THR A 57 48.17 -1.37 14.86
CA THR A 57 47.72 -2.51 15.67
C THR A 57 46.94 -2.02 16.89
N LEU A 58 45.61 -1.96 16.76
CA LEU A 58 44.70 -1.91 17.89
C LEU A 58 43.98 -3.26 17.96
N ALA A 59 44.33 -3.97 19.03
CA ALA A 59 43.74 -5.19 19.59
C ALA A 59 42.69 -5.92 18.72
N ALA A 60 43.06 -7.14 18.36
CA ALA A 60 42.28 -8.11 17.61
C ALA A 60 40.84 -8.26 18.16
N ALA A 61 39.87 -7.78 17.38
CA ALA A 61 38.55 -8.39 17.34
C ALA A 61 38.59 -9.56 16.34
N PRO A 62 38.04 -10.74 16.67
CA PRO A 62 38.12 -11.91 15.80
C PRO A 62 37.42 -11.65 14.46
N SER A 63 38.22 -11.65 13.40
CA SER A 63 37.81 -11.65 12.00
C SER A 63 37.21 -13.01 11.64
N GLY A 64 35.93 -13.18 11.95
CA GLY A 64 35.15 -14.39 11.66
C GLY A 64 33.77 -14.07 11.08
N ALA A 65 33.67 -13.09 10.20
CA ALA A 65 32.45 -12.84 9.42
C ALA A 65 32.78 -13.04 7.94
N ALA A 66 32.86 -14.31 7.54
CA ALA A 66 32.62 -14.69 6.15
C ALA A 66 31.33 -14.00 5.72
N GLY A 67 31.35 -13.36 4.55
CA GLY A 67 30.18 -12.65 4.03
C GLY A 67 29.01 -13.61 3.93
N GLU A 68 28.16 -13.61 4.96
CA GLU A 68 26.85 -14.23 4.93
C GLU A 68 26.09 -13.52 3.83
N GLU A 69 25.95 -14.22 2.69
CA GLU A 69 25.03 -13.79 1.66
C GLU A 69 23.70 -13.49 2.35
N PRO A 70 23.10 -12.31 2.12
CA PRO A 70 21.86 -11.94 2.79
C PRO A 70 20.86 -13.07 2.58
N PRO A 71 20.15 -13.50 3.65
CA PRO A 71 19.28 -14.66 3.58
C PRO A 71 18.37 -14.55 2.36
N LYS A 72 18.29 -15.62 1.55
CA LYS A 72 17.55 -15.62 0.26
C LYS A 72 16.12 -15.07 0.39
N GLU A 73 15.53 -15.17 1.58
CA GLU A 73 14.21 -14.64 1.95
C GLU A 73 14.08 -13.11 1.80
N TRP A 74 15.14 -12.35 2.05
CA TRP A 74 15.13 -10.88 1.89
C TRP A 74 14.98 -10.43 0.45
N ARG A 75 15.49 -11.22 -0.51
CA ARG A 75 15.41 -10.89 -1.95
C ARG A 75 13.97 -10.97 -2.47
N PHE A 76 13.15 -11.87 -1.91
CA PHE A 76 11.75 -12.03 -2.31
C PHE A 76 10.90 -10.81 -1.88
N HIS A 77 11.10 -10.33 -0.66
CA HIS A 77 10.41 -9.13 -0.16
C HIS A 77 10.81 -7.85 -0.91
N ALA A 78 12.08 -7.70 -1.28
CA ALA A 78 12.55 -6.57 -2.06
C ALA A 78 11.90 -6.51 -3.45
N HIS A 79 11.79 -7.66 -4.13
CA HIS A 79 11.13 -7.74 -5.44
C HIS A 79 9.62 -7.48 -5.38
N MET A 80 8.92 -7.99 -4.36
CA MET A 80 7.50 -7.68 -4.13
C MET A 80 7.28 -6.19 -3.92
N ARG A 81 8.12 -5.53 -3.10
CA ARG A 81 8.06 -4.08 -2.88
C ARG A 81 8.31 -3.28 -4.17
N GLN A 82 9.26 -3.70 -5.00
CA GLN A 82 9.53 -3.02 -6.28
C GLN A 82 8.38 -3.18 -7.28
N LYS A 83 7.75 -4.36 -7.36
CA LYS A 83 6.56 -4.56 -8.20
C LYS A 83 5.40 -3.67 -7.75
N GLN A 84 5.15 -3.62 -6.45
CA GLN A 84 4.14 -2.72 -5.87
C GLN A 84 4.44 -1.24 -6.15
N ALA A 85 5.71 -0.81 -6.06
CA ALA A 85 6.08 0.57 -6.35
C ALA A 85 5.89 0.95 -7.83
N ARG A 86 6.12 0.01 -8.76
CA ARG A 86 5.90 0.22 -10.21
C ARG A 86 4.42 0.27 -10.57
N GLU A 87 3.57 -0.55 -9.96
CA GLU A 87 2.12 -0.48 -10.17
C GLU A 87 1.53 0.84 -9.64
N LYS A 88 2.12 1.42 -8.60
CA LYS A 88 1.69 2.69 -8.00
C LYS A 88 2.00 3.95 -8.81
N THR A 89 2.80 3.87 -9.87
CA THR A 89 3.24 5.07 -10.63
C THR A 89 2.69 5.15 -12.05
N GLY A 90 1.72 4.30 -12.40
CA GLY A 90 1.06 4.37 -13.71
C GLY A 90 0.24 5.65 -13.88
N PRO A 91 0.27 6.33 -15.05
CA PRO A 91 -0.50 7.55 -15.32
C PRO A 91 -2.03 7.36 -15.21
N GLY A 92 -2.52 6.12 -15.17
CA GLY A 92 -3.93 5.80 -14.93
C GLY A 92 -4.38 5.81 -13.47
N LEU A 93 -3.46 5.89 -12.49
CA LEU A 93 -3.82 5.79 -11.07
C LEU A 93 -4.81 6.88 -10.65
N HIS A 94 -4.60 8.12 -11.11
CA HIS A 94 -5.48 9.24 -10.80
C HIS A 94 -6.92 9.00 -11.27
N VAL A 95 -7.10 8.40 -12.44
CA VAL A 95 -8.44 8.10 -12.99
C VAL A 95 -9.16 7.07 -12.12
N HIS A 96 -8.47 6.00 -11.70
CA HIS A 96 -9.06 5.00 -10.81
C HIS A 96 -9.41 5.56 -9.43
N VAL A 97 -8.55 6.44 -8.89
CA VAL A 97 -8.80 7.09 -7.60
C VAL A 97 -10.04 7.99 -7.69
N VAL A 98 -10.12 8.87 -8.70
CA VAL A 98 -11.28 9.75 -8.90
C VAL A 98 -12.55 8.94 -9.13
N LEU A 99 -12.50 7.92 -9.98
CA LEU A 99 -13.65 7.07 -10.27
C LEU A 99 -14.12 6.31 -9.02
N SER A 100 -13.21 5.83 -8.18
CA SER A 100 -13.56 5.19 -6.90
C SER A 100 -14.24 6.16 -5.94
N TRP A 101 -13.79 7.42 -5.91
CA TRP A 101 -14.42 8.46 -5.11
C TRP A 101 -15.83 8.80 -5.60
N LEU A 102 -16.00 8.94 -6.92
CA LEU A 102 -17.33 9.14 -7.51
C LEU A 102 -18.27 7.97 -7.19
N LEU A 103 -17.78 6.72 -7.32
CA LEU A 103 -18.54 5.53 -6.97
C LEU A 103 -18.93 5.53 -5.49
N PHE A 104 -18.02 5.87 -4.59
CA PHE A 104 -18.29 6.00 -3.16
C PHE A 104 -19.35 7.07 -2.87
N LEU A 105 -19.25 8.25 -3.49
CA LEU A 105 -20.21 9.34 -3.29
C LEU A 105 -21.60 8.97 -3.80
N ILE A 106 -21.69 8.32 -4.97
CA ILE A 106 -22.97 7.89 -5.54
C ILE A 106 -23.59 6.78 -4.68
N LEU A 107 -22.85 5.71 -4.40
CA LEU A 107 -23.39 4.58 -3.63
C LEU A 107 -23.63 4.94 -2.17
N GLY A 108 -22.67 5.61 -1.52
CA GLY A 108 -22.77 6.03 -0.13
C GLY A 108 -23.83 7.10 0.06
N GLY A 109 -23.93 8.04 -0.86
CA GLY A 109 -25.00 9.04 -0.91
C GLY A 109 -26.36 8.40 -1.09
N ALA A 110 -26.52 7.49 -2.06
CA ALA A 110 -27.79 6.78 -2.29
C ALA A 110 -28.19 5.92 -1.09
N LEU A 111 -27.28 5.12 -0.53
CA LEU A 111 -27.55 4.29 0.65
C LEU A 111 -27.85 5.14 1.88
N GLY A 112 -27.07 6.19 2.13
CA GLY A 112 -27.30 7.13 3.22
C GLY A 112 -28.65 7.86 3.08
N TYR A 113 -28.97 8.31 1.86
CA TYR A 113 -30.24 8.97 1.58
C TYR A 113 -31.44 8.02 1.74
N CYS A 114 -31.35 6.78 1.26
CA CYS A 114 -32.37 5.75 1.52
C CYS A 114 -32.54 5.49 3.02
N ARG A 115 -31.43 5.44 3.79
CA ARG A 115 -31.46 5.12 5.23
C ARG A 115 -31.99 6.26 6.09
N TYR A 116 -31.61 7.50 5.79
CA TYR A 116 -31.84 8.67 6.66
C TYR A 116 -32.86 9.66 6.07
N GLY A 117 -33.14 9.60 4.77
CA GLY A 117 -34.01 10.53 4.05
C GLY A 117 -35.51 10.27 4.19
N ARG A 118 -35.94 9.30 5.00
CA ARG A 118 -37.35 8.93 5.24
C ARG A 118 -38.15 8.55 3.98
N ILE A 119 -37.47 8.14 2.90
CA ILE A 119 -38.13 7.73 1.65
C ILE A 119 -38.63 6.29 1.71
N LEU A 120 -37.94 5.43 2.46
CA LEU A 120 -38.32 4.03 2.56
C LEU A 120 -39.52 3.86 3.51
N PRO A 121 -40.51 3.02 3.15
CA PRO A 121 -41.56 2.61 4.06
C PRO A 121 -40.96 1.95 5.33
N PRO A 122 -41.65 2.04 6.47
CA PRO A 122 -41.12 1.60 7.77
C PRO A 122 -40.73 0.13 7.80
N ASP A 123 -41.45 -0.74 7.07
CA ASP A 123 -41.16 -2.18 7.01
C ASP A 123 -39.81 -2.48 6.34
N TYR A 124 -39.51 -1.79 5.23
CA TYR A 124 -38.22 -1.93 4.55
C TYR A 124 -37.08 -1.33 5.38
N LEU A 125 -37.33 -0.25 6.11
CA LEU A 125 -36.34 0.34 7.01
C LEU A 125 -36.03 -0.61 8.18
N ALA A 126 -37.04 -1.29 8.72
CA ALA A 126 -36.85 -2.31 9.75
C ALA A 126 -36.04 -3.50 9.23
N ALA A 127 -36.36 -4.00 8.03
CA ALA A 127 -35.57 -5.05 7.39
C ALA A 127 -34.12 -4.60 7.15
N MET A 128 -33.92 -3.38 6.65
CA MET A 128 -32.61 -2.80 6.40
C MET A 128 -31.75 -2.75 7.68
N LYS A 129 -32.34 -2.36 8.82
CA LYS A 129 -31.68 -2.36 10.14
C LYS A 129 -31.35 -3.77 10.61
N LEU A 130 -32.26 -4.73 10.38
CA LEU A 130 -32.09 -6.11 10.81
C LEU A 130 -30.92 -6.79 10.08
N TYR A 131 -30.78 -6.55 8.78
CA TYR A 131 -29.73 -7.16 7.96
C TYR A 131 -28.42 -6.37 7.93
N ALA A 132 -28.41 -5.12 8.40
CA ALA A 132 -27.21 -4.26 8.42
C ALA A 132 -25.98 -4.93 9.07
N PRO A 133 -26.07 -5.55 10.26
CA PRO A 133 -24.92 -6.20 10.89
C PRO A 133 -24.41 -7.39 10.08
N THR A 134 -25.31 -8.16 9.47
CA THR A 134 -24.95 -9.32 8.64
C THR A 134 -24.22 -8.90 7.38
N VAL A 135 -24.68 -7.85 6.69
CA VAL A 135 -24.01 -7.31 5.49
C VAL A 135 -22.62 -6.79 5.82
N ILE A 136 -22.47 -6.01 6.90
CA ILE A 136 -21.17 -5.53 7.35
C ILE A 136 -20.26 -6.68 7.81
N GLY A 137 -20.81 -7.70 8.48
CA GLY A 137 -20.08 -8.90 8.88
C GLY A 137 -19.53 -9.68 7.69
N ILE A 138 -20.32 -9.85 6.62
CA ILE A 138 -19.85 -10.50 5.37
C ILE A 138 -18.73 -9.67 4.73
N ALA A 139 -18.90 -8.35 4.65
CA ALA A 139 -17.85 -7.46 4.14
C ALA A 139 -16.56 -7.58 4.97
N TYR A 140 -16.68 -7.62 6.31
CA TYR A 140 -15.56 -7.82 7.22
C TYR A 140 -14.80 -9.12 6.94
N VAL A 141 -15.51 -10.25 6.83
CA VAL A 141 -14.90 -11.55 6.51
C VAL A 141 -14.19 -11.51 5.15
N PHE A 142 -14.80 -10.88 4.14
CA PHE A 142 -14.17 -10.77 2.82
C PHE A 142 -12.89 -9.94 2.86
N ILE A 143 -12.84 -8.85 3.64
CA ILE A 143 -11.62 -8.04 3.83
C ILE A 143 -10.53 -8.88 4.50
N VAL A 144 -10.87 -9.63 5.56
CA VAL A 144 -9.95 -10.54 6.25
C VAL A 144 -9.39 -11.58 5.27
N LEU A 145 -10.23 -12.28 4.51
CA LEU A 145 -9.80 -13.25 3.52
C LEU A 145 -8.93 -12.62 2.42
N SER A 146 -9.28 -11.41 1.97
CA SER A 146 -8.48 -10.68 1.00
C SER A 146 -7.10 -10.32 1.55
N SER A 147 -6.98 -9.98 2.83
CA SER A 147 -5.69 -9.62 3.44
C SER A 147 -4.69 -10.79 3.48
N PHE A 148 -5.18 -12.03 3.67
CA PHE A 148 -4.35 -13.24 3.60
C PHE A 148 -3.73 -13.47 2.21
N LYS A 149 -4.40 -13.03 1.13
CA LYS A 149 -3.86 -13.15 -0.23
C LYS A 149 -2.62 -12.28 -0.46
N TYR A 150 -2.49 -11.17 0.28
CA TYR A 150 -1.36 -10.26 0.15
C TYR A 150 -0.23 -10.59 1.13
N SER A 151 -0.58 -10.92 2.39
CA SER A 151 0.40 -11.31 3.41
C SER A 151 -0.28 -12.04 4.57
N ILE A 152 0.30 -13.18 4.98
CA ILE A 152 -0.19 -13.95 6.14
C ILE A 152 -0.17 -13.11 7.42
N TYR A 153 0.87 -12.28 7.60
CA TYR A 153 0.98 -11.42 8.78
C TYR A 153 -0.16 -10.39 8.85
N GLN A 154 -0.52 -9.79 7.70
CA GLN A 154 -1.66 -8.87 7.60
C GLN A 154 -3.00 -9.58 7.88
N GLY A 155 -3.13 -10.83 7.42
CA GLY A 155 -4.26 -11.70 7.73
C GLY A 155 -4.41 -12.00 9.22
N ILE A 156 -3.31 -12.36 9.89
CA ILE A 156 -3.31 -12.63 11.33
C ILE A 156 -3.68 -11.36 12.12
N LEU A 157 -3.10 -10.21 11.78
CA LEU A 157 -3.44 -8.93 12.41
C LEU A 157 -4.92 -8.56 12.20
N SER A 158 -5.47 -8.86 11.02
CA SER A 158 -6.88 -8.66 10.67
C SER A 158 -7.84 -9.51 11.49
N VAL A 159 -7.41 -10.69 11.96
CA VAL A 159 -8.20 -11.54 12.86
C VAL A 159 -8.03 -11.11 14.32
N LEU A 160 -6.80 -10.77 14.72
CA LEU A 160 -6.44 -10.53 16.11
C LEU A 160 -6.92 -9.16 16.62
N ILE A 161 -6.79 -8.12 15.81
CA ILE A 161 -7.09 -6.75 16.22
C ILE A 161 -8.44 -6.34 15.60
N PRO A 162 -9.47 -6.09 16.43
CA PRO A 162 -10.76 -5.65 15.91
C PRO A 162 -10.59 -4.31 15.17
N LEU A 163 -11.38 -4.10 14.12
CA LEU A 163 -11.32 -2.95 13.21
C LEU A 163 -10.04 -2.83 12.34
N TYR A 164 -8.99 -3.63 12.60
CA TYR A 164 -7.81 -3.67 11.74
C TYR A 164 -8.12 -3.97 10.27
N PRO A 165 -9.07 -4.86 9.91
CA PRO A 165 -9.42 -5.10 8.51
C PRO A 165 -9.85 -3.83 7.77
N PHE A 166 -10.62 -2.95 8.42
CA PHE A 166 -10.99 -1.67 7.81
C PHE A 166 -9.78 -0.76 7.64
N PHE A 167 -8.93 -0.64 8.65
CA PHE A 167 -7.67 0.10 8.53
C PHE A 167 -6.83 -0.42 7.35
N TYR A 168 -6.65 -1.74 7.25
CA TYR A 168 -5.95 -2.40 6.17
C TYR A 168 -6.57 -2.06 4.80
N LEU A 169 -7.89 -2.14 4.67
CA LEU A 169 -8.60 -1.83 3.43
C LEU A 169 -8.39 -0.38 2.98
N PHE A 170 -8.46 0.59 3.89
CA PHE A 170 -8.40 2.01 3.53
C PHE A 170 -6.97 2.53 3.31
N THR A 171 -5.98 1.95 3.99
CA THR A 171 -4.60 2.47 4.01
C THR A 171 -3.59 1.61 3.28
N VAL A 172 -3.76 0.28 3.30
CA VAL A 172 -2.76 -0.67 2.76
C VAL A 172 -3.23 -1.30 1.45
N ALA A 173 -4.51 -1.64 1.32
CA ALA A 173 -5.04 -2.30 0.14
C ALA A 173 -5.20 -1.33 -1.03
N ASP A 174 -4.56 -1.64 -2.17
CA ASP A 174 -4.66 -0.84 -3.40
C ASP A 174 -5.93 -1.18 -4.22
N THR A 175 -7.02 -1.61 -3.57
CA THR A 175 -8.29 -1.99 -4.22
C THR A 175 -9.32 -0.85 -4.13
N PHE A 176 -9.12 0.19 -4.95
CA PHE A 176 -9.91 1.43 -4.90
C PHE A 176 -11.43 1.22 -4.95
N TYR A 177 -11.91 0.36 -5.85
CA TYR A 177 -13.35 0.08 -6.00
C TYR A 177 -13.94 -0.67 -4.81
N PHE A 178 -13.19 -1.64 -4.27
CA PHE A 178 -13.64 -2.39 -3.12
C PHE A 178 -13.70 -1.50 -1.86
N ARG A 179 -12.72 -0.61 -1.70
CA ARG A 179 -12.74 0.45 -0.67
C ARG A 179 -13.95 1.36 -0.79
N ALA A 180 -14.28 1.81 -2.00
CA ALA A 180 -15.45 2.64 -2.26
C ALA A 180 -16.75 1.91 -1.91
N PHE A 181 -16.87 0.65 -2.31
CA PHE A 181 -18.03 -0.19 -2.02
C PHE A 181 -18.23 -0.43 -0.51
N VAL A 182 -17.18 -0.88 0.19
CA VAL A 182 -17.24 -1.09 1.65
C VAL A 182 -17.48 0.23 2.37
N GLY A 183 -16.86 1.33 1.93
CA GLY A 183 -17.12 2.67 2.47
C GLY A 183 -18.60 3.05 2.34
N ALA A 184 -19.21 2.82 1.18
CA ALA A 184 -20.63 3.09 0.97
C ALA A 184 -21.53 2.24 1.88
N LEU A 185 -21.20 0.96 2.07
CA LEU A 185 -21.88 0.08 3.04
C LEU A 185 -21.74 0.61 4.47
N LEU A 186 -20.55 1.06 4.87
CA LEU A 186 -20.33 1.64 6.20
C LEU A 186 -21.14 2.92 6.42
N VAL A 187 -21.31 3.76 5.39
CA VAL A 187 -22.17 4.96 5.49
C VAL A 187 -23.64 4.58 5.72
N GLY A 188 -24.16 3.59 4.98
CA GLY A 188 -25.55 3.16 5.07
C GLY A 188 -25.88 2.32 6.31
N PHE A 189 -24.97 1.42 6.69
CA PHE A 189 -25.22 0.36 7.67
C PHE A 189 -24.32 0.42 8.90
N GLY A 190 -23.25 1.22 8.88
CA GLY A 190 -22.23 1.22 9.92
C GLY A 190 -22.74 1.63 11.29
N TYR A 191 -23.71 2.55 11.37
CA TYR A 191 -24.32 2.93 12.63
C TYR A 191 -25.09 1.78 13.28
N ASP A 192 -25.95 1.10 12.50
CA ASP A 192 -26.76 -0.02 12.99
C ASP A 192 -25.87 -1.22 13.37
N ALA A 193 -24.82 -1.49 12.58
CA ALA A 193 -23.81 -2.48 12.91
C ALA A 193 -23.04 -2.11 14.21
N GLY A 194 -22.70 -0.84 14.40
CA GLY A 194 -22.04 -0.35 15.61
C GLY A 194 -22.91 -0.51 16.86
N LEU A 195 -24.20 -0.21 16.77
CA LEU A 195 -25.16 -0.45 17.86
C LEU A 195 -25.28 -1.94 18.19
N PHE A 196 -25.31 -2.79 17.17
CA PHE A 196 -25.32 -4.24 17.35
C PHE A 196 -24.07 -4.72 18.08
N VAL A 197 -22.88 -4.30 17.66
CA VAL A 197 -21.61 -4.65 18.30
C VAL A 197 -21.57 -4.15 19.75
N ASN A 198 -22.02 -2.92 20.02
CA ASN A 198 -22.07 -2.37 21.37
C ASN A 198 -22.97 -3.22 22.29
N LYS A 199 -24.18 -3.56 21.82
CA LYS A 199 -25.10 -4.42 22.58
C LYS A 199 -24.47 -5.78 22.89
N TRP A 200 -23.83 -6.41 21.92
CA TRP A 200 -23.15 -7.70 22.12
C TRP A 200 -21.96 -7.60 23.07
N ALA A 201 -21.16 -6.54 22.96
CA ALA A 201 -20.05 -6.30 23.88
C ALA A 201 -20.55 -6.14 25.32
N GLY A 202 -21.66 -5.43 25.53
CA GLY A 202 -22.31 -5.31 26.84
C GLY A 202 -22.77 -6.65 27.41
N ILE A 203 -23.39 -7.50 26.59
CA ILE A 203 -23.80 -8.85 27.00
C ILE A 203 -22.58 -9.69 27.40
N ILE A 204 -21.55 -9.73 26.55
CA ILE A 204 -20.33 -10.50 26.82
C ILE A 204 -19.64 -10.00 28.09
N TYR A 205 -19.54 -8.69 28.27
CA TYR A 205 -18.94 -8.09 29.46
C TYR A 205 -19.70 -8.49 30.73
N TYR A 206 -21.04 -8.45 30.69
CA TYR A 206 -21.88 -8.83 31.82
C TYR A 206 -21.70 -10.31 32.19
N GLU A 207 -21.74 -11.22 31.21
CA GLU A 207 -21.56 -12.66 31.42
C GLU A 207 -20.18 -13.01 31.98
N ILE A 208 -19.12 -12.39 31.46
CA ILE A 208 -17.76 -12.57 31.98
C ILE A 208 -17.67 -12.05 33.41
N SER A 209 -18.27 -10.89 33.70
CA SER A 209 -18.26 -10.31 35.05
C SER A 209 -19.00 -11.20 36.05
N GLN A 210 -20.14 -11.74 35.67
CA GLN A 210 -20.90 -12.70 36.49
C GLN A 210 -20.12 -14.00 36.72
N TRP A 211 -19.38 -14.49 35.71
CA TRP A 211 -18.54 -15.68 35.84
C TRP A 211 -17.37 -15.46 36.81
N ILE A 212 -16.72 -14.29 36.77
CA ILE A 212 -15.59 -13.96 37.66
C ILE A 212 -16.03 -13.86 39.14
N GLN A 213 -17.26 -13.46 39.41
CA GLN A 213 -17.79 -13.30 40.77
C GLN A 213 -18.22 -14.62 41.43
N ARG A 214 -18.29 -15.72 40.68
CA ARG A 214 -18.62 -17.06 41.20
C ARG A 214 -17.35 -17.83 41.54
#